data_AF-A0A7S4EY62-F1
#
_entry.id   AF-A0A7S4EY62-F1
#
_cell.length_a   1.000
_cell.length_b   1.000
_cell.length_c   1.000
_cell.angle_alpha   90.00
_cell.angle_beta   90.00
_cell.angle_gamma   90.00
#
_symmetry.space_group_name_H-M   'P 1'
#
loop_
_entity.id
_entity.type
_entity.pdbx_description
1 polymer ?
#
loop_
_entity_poly.entity_id
_entity_poly.type
_entity_poly.pdbx_seq_one_letter_code
_entity_poly.pdbx_strand_id
1 'polypeptide(L)'
;SRVFGARTSCLEQLLLKRKIMGPCWLSIAAAAPSSQSLSWCRYDVALPQGKKAITVLSDPPPPPPLRVASLTIQTVLNAKHVAEIAAASVIMHSAVSADGTTADPTALSNFSVVRKLDKAWPWDLDRTIKSDKRLKLEVCPSERALLNFLIARLHTLDADVLVGHNIASHAMALLLQRMSACKIQHWSKVGRMRVKNM
;
A
#
# COMPACT_ATOMS: atom_id res chain seq x y z
N SER A 1 6.97 42.11 -23.33
CA SER A 1 7.11 40.67 -23.65
C SER A 1 7.05 39.86 -22.35
N ARG A 2 6.32 38.74 -22.31
CA ARG A 2 6.23 37.85 -21.13
C ARG A 2 6.23 36.38 -21.56
N VAL A 3 6.84 35.50 -20.76
CA VAL A 3 6.85 34.05 -20.96
C VAL A 3 5.87 33.40 -19.98
N PHE A 4 4.95 32.58 -20.50
CA PHE A 4 3.98 31.84 -19.71
C PHE A 4 4.29 30.34 -19.72
N GLY A 5 3.89 29.63 -18.67
CA GLY A 5 4.00 28.18 -18.61
C GLY A 5 5.41 27.62 -18.36
N ALA A 6 6.38 28.46 -18.02
CA ALA A 6 7.77 28.03 -17.76
C ALA A 6 7.91 27.04 -16.58
N ARG A 7 6.95 27.03 -15.65
CA ARG A 7 6.93 26.17 -14.45
C ARG A 7 5.77 25.17 -14.42
N THR A 8 5.04 25.01 -15.52
CA THR A 8 3.92 24.07 -15.59
C THR A 8 4.44 22.64 -15.45
N SER A 9 3.92 21.89 -14.48
CA SER A 9 4.38 20.52 -14.21
C SER A 9 3.95 19.55 -15.32
N CYS A 10 4.70 18.45 -15.50
CA CYS A 10 4.32 17.40 -16.44
C CYS A 10 2.94 16.79 -16.14
N LEU A 11 2.60 16.65 -14.84
CA LEU A 11 1.30 16.14 -14.41
C LEU A 11 0.17 17.08 -14.82
N GLU A 12 0.31 18.38 -14.54
CA GLU A 12 -0.65 19.40 -14.94
C GLU A 12 -0.83 19.43 -16.47
N GLN A 13 0.26 19.41 -17.22
CA GLN A 13 0.20 19.36 -18.68
C GLN A 13 -0.50 18.10 -19.20
N LEU A 14 -0.34 16.96 -18.53
CA LEU A 14 -0.99 15.71 -18.91
C LEU A 14 -2.50 15.81 -18.67
N LEU A 15 -2.91 16.17 -17.45
CA LEU A 15 -4.32 16.24 -17.05
C LEU A 15 -5.08 17.25 -17.91
N LEU A 16 -4.56 18.47 -18.07
CA LEU A 16 -5.23 19.53 -18.84
C LEU A 16 -5.29 19.21 -20.34
N LYS A 17 -4.19 18.75 -20.95
CA LYS A 17 -4.18 18.47 -22.40
C LYS A 17 -4.99 17.24 -22.78
N ARG A 18 -5.16 16.28 -21.87
CA ARG A 18 -5.94 15.05 -22.10
C ARG A 18 -7.34 15.11 -21.49
N LYS A 19 -7.71 16.22 -20.85
CA LYS A 19 -9.03 16.47 -20.22
C LYS A 19 -9.39 15.41 -19.18
N ILE A 20 -8.42 14.99 -18.36
CA ILE A 20 -8.62 14.01 -17.30
C ILE A 20 -9.12 14.74 -16.05
N MET A 21 -10.35 14.45 -15.62
CA MET A 21 -11.06 15.17 -14.55
C MET A 21 -11.31 14.26 -13.33
N GLY A 22 -10.25 13.64 -12.80
CA GLY A 22 -10.32 12.66 -11.71
C GLY A 22 -10.17 11.21 -12.21
N PRO A 23 -10.43 10.22 -11.34
CA PRO A 23 -10.38 8.80 -11.71
C PRO A 23 -11.39 8.50 -12.83
N CYS A 24 -10.91 7.95 -13.94
CA CYS A 24 -11.74 7.54 -15.07
C CYS A 24 -11.07 6.45 -15.90
N TRP A 25 -11.82 5.84 -16.82
CA TRP A 25 -11.27 4.91 -17.78
C TRP A 25 -10.47 5.64 -18.86
N LEU A 26 -9.27 5.12 -19.12
CA LEU A 26 -8.36 5.65 -20.13
C LEU A 26 -8.12 4.59 -21.20
N SER A 27 -8.20 4.99 -22.46
CA SER A 27 -7.72 4.21 -23.59
C SER A 27 -6.29 4.61 -23.91
N ILE A 28 -5.43 3.61 -24.06
CA ILE A 28 -4.00 3.78 -24.26
C ILE A 28 -3.63 3.16 -25.61
N ALA A 29 -3.34 4.00 -26.59
CA ALA A 29 -2.90 3.56 -27.92
C ALA A 29 -1.38 3.30 -27.96
N ALA A 30 -0.94 2.33 -28.78
CA ALA A 30 0.47 2.06 -29.03
C ALA A 30 1.32 1.87 -27.75
N ALA A 31 0.77 1.19 -26.74
CA ALA A 31 1.49 0.85 -25.53
C ALA A 31 2.60 -0.17 -25.85
N ALA A 32 3.79 0.06 -25.31
CA ALA A 32 4.91 -0.87 -25.42
C ALA A 32 5.18 -1.52 -24.06
N PRO A 33 5.70 -2.76 -24.01
CA PRO A 33 6.17 -3.34 -22.77
C PRO A 33 7.27 -2.46 -22.16
N SER A 34 7.19 -2.22 -20.85
CA SER A 34 8.26 -1.50 -20.16
C SER A 34 9.53 -2.36 -20.12
N SER A 35 10.68 -1.79 -20.46
CA SER A 35 11.98 -2.47 -20.37
C SER A 35 12.47 -2.67 -18.94
N GLN A 36 11.91 -1.90 -18.00
CA GLN A 36 12.23 -1.97 -16.58
C GLN A 36 10.93 -1.99 -15.77
N SER A 37 10.89 -2.85 -14.75
CA SER A 37 9.81 -2.78 -13.77
C SER A 37 10.08 -1.62 -12.83
N LEU A 38 9.35 -0.53 -13.02
CA LEU A 38 9.44 0.71 -12.25
C LEU A 38 8.46 0.72 -11.08
N SER A 39 7.42 -0.12 -11.15
CA SER A 39 6.40 -0.24 -10.11
C SER A 39 6.43 -1.60 -9.41
N TRP A 40 5.68 -1.72 -8.32
CA TRP A 40 5.35 -2.97 -7.66
C TRP A 40 4.04 -3.56 -8.17
N CYS A 41 3.39 -2.91 -9.15
CA CYS A 41 2.17 -3.36 -9.78
C CYS A 41 2.43 -4.57 -10.69
N ARG A 42 1.37 -5.29 -11.01
CA ARG A 42 1.44 -6.48 -11.87
C ARG A 42 1.78 -6.17 -13.33
N TYR A 43 1.39 -4.98 -13.82
CA TYR A 43 1.59 -4.57 -15.21
C TYR A 43 2.23 -3.19 -15.27
N ASP A 44 3.30 -3.07 -16.06
CA ASP A 44 3.99 -1.83 -16.38
C ASP A 44 4.05 -1.66 -17.91
N VAL A 45 3.58 -0.52 -18.40
CA VAL A 45 3.60 -0.18 -19.84
C VAL A 45 4.31 1.15 -20.08
N ALA A 46 5.08 1.22 -21.17
CA ALA A 46 5.73 2.43 -21.64
C ALA A 46 4.92 3.05 -22.78
N LEU A 47 4.92 4.38 -22.85
CA LEU A 47 4.20 5.14 -23.88
C LEU A 47 5.19 5.96 -24.72
N PRO A 48 5.70 5.41 -25.84
CA PRO A 48 6.65 6.13 -26.71
C PRO A 48 6.09 7.44 -27.27
N GLN A 49 4.78 7.48 -27.53
CA GLN A 49 4.08 8.68 -28.01
C GLN A 49 3.68 9.65 -26.87
N GLY A 50 4.05 9.31 -25.63
CA GLY A 50 3.75 10.08 -24.43
C GLY A 50 2.26 10.36 -24.25
N LYS A 51 1.93 11.56 -23.76
CA LYS A 51 0.54 11.95 -23.46
C LYS A 51 -0.43 11.87 -24.65
N LYS A 52 0.06 11.91 -25.90
CA LYS A 52 -0.81 11.88 -27.09
C LYS A 52 -1.57 10.55 -27.24
N ALA A 53 -0.99 9.47 -26.72
CA ALA A 53 -1.55 8.12 -26.75
C ALA A 53 -2.68 7.87 -25.72
N ILE A 54 -2.88 8.78 -24.75
CA ILE A 54 -3.84 8.58 -23.65
C ILE A 54 -5.14 9.30 -23.93
N THR A 55 -6.24 8.63 -24.22
CA THR A 55 -7.56 9.28 -24.37
C THR A 55 -8.48 8.91 -23.22
N VAL A 56 -9.30 9.85 -22.74
CA VAL A 56 -10.43 9.52 -21.85
C VAL A 56 -11.46 8.74 -22.68
N LEU A 57 -11.93 7.63 -22.15
CA LEU A 57 -12.93 6.80 -22.81
C LEU A 57 -14.30 7.49 -22.71
N SER A 58 -14.96 7.74 -23.85
CA SER A 58 -16.25 8.46 -23.89
C SER A 58 -17.42 7.63 -23.38
N ASP A 59 -17.38 6.31 -23.61
CA ASP A 59 -18.39 5.35 -23.14
C ASP A 59 -17.70 4.33 -22.20
N PRO A 60 -17.44 4.72 -20.95
CA PRO A 60 -16.68 3.90 -20.03
C PRO A 60 -17.55 2.78 -19.43
N PRO A 61 -16.98 1.58 -19.20
CA PRO A 61 -17.63 0.58 -18.36
C PRO A 61 -17.75 1.09 -16.90
N PRO A 62 -18.58 0.45 -16.05
CA PRO A 62 -18.70 0.85 -14.66
C PRO A 62 -17.34 0.82 -13.94
N PRO A 63 -17.13 1.66 -12.92
CA PRO A 63 -15.86 1.66 -12.19
C PRO A 63 -15.54 0.29 -11.58
N PRO A 64 -14.28 -0.14 -11.67
CA PRO A 64 -13.89 -1.41 -11.11
C PRO A 64 -13.95 -1.34 -9.58
N PRO A 65 -14.25 -2.46 -8.90
CA PRO A 65 -14.20 -2.49 -7.45
C PRO A 65 -12.75 -2.34 -6.97
N LEU A 66 -12.59 -1.69 -5.82
CA LEU A 66 -11.29 -1.36 -5.23
C LEU A 66 -10.91 -2.33 -4.11
N ARG A 67 -9.62 -2.59 -3.98
CA ARG A 67 -9.05 -3.34 -2.85
C ARG A 67 -8.71 -2.36 -1.74
N VAL A 68 -9.41 -2.46 -0.61
CA VAL A 68 -9.25 -1.54 0.52
C VAL A 68 -8.67 -2.32 1.69
N ALA A 69 -7.59 -1.80 2.28
CA ALA A 69 -6.97 -2.38 3.46
C ALA A 69 -6.93 -1.37 4.61
N SER A 70 -7.46 -1.76 5.76
CA SER A 70 -7.36 -1.04 7.02
C SER A 70 -6.13 -1.50 7.79
N LEU A 71 -5.27 -0.57 8.21
CA LEU A 71 -4.02 -0.84 8.93
C LEU A 71 -4.07 -0.21 10.33
N THR A 72 -3.80 -1.02 11.34
CA THR A 72 -3.59 -0.57 12.73
C THR A 72 -2.23 -1.04 13.22
N ILE A 73 -1.50 -0.16 13.87
CA ILE A 73 -0.15 -0.41 14.41
C ILE A 73 -0.18 -0.16 15.92
N GLN A 74 0.36 -1.09 16.69
CA GLN A 74 0.58 -0.95 18.13
C GLN A 74 2.06 -0.81 18.41
N THR A 75 2.38 0.10 19.33
CA THR A 75 3.75 0.49 19.64
C THR A 75 4.06 0.26 21.10
N VAL A 76 5.35 0.07 21.38
CA VAL A 76 5.90 0.04 22.73
C VAL A 76 7.12 0.96 22.77
N LEU A 77 7.33 1.61 23.90
CA LEU A 77 8.55 2.38 24.12
C LEU A 77 9.65 1.42 24.55
N ASN A 78 10.82 1.53 23.92
CA ASN A 78 12.01 0.86 24.41
C ASN A 78 12.64 1.61 25.61
N ALA A 79 13.71 1.05 26.18
CA ALA A 79 14.44 1.64 27.30
C ALA A 79 15.02 3.04 27.01
N LYS A 80 15.10 3.45 25.74
CA LYS A 80 15.56 4.77 25.30
C LYS A 80 14.39 5.71 24.95
N HIS A 81 13.16 5.37 25.34
CA HIS A 81 11.94 6.11 25.00
C HIS A 81 11.67 6.28 23.51
N VAL A 82 12.21 5.38 22.68
CA VAL A 82 11.90 5.35 21.25
C VAL A 82 10.74 4.39 21.03
N ALA A 83 9.72 4.84 20.30
CA ALA A 83 8.60 4.00 19.88
C ALA A 83 9.09 2.92 18.89
N GLU A 84 8.72 1.68 19.15
CA GLU A 84 8.98 0.52 18.31
C GLU A 84 7.67 -0.20 18.03
N ILE A 85 7.54 -0.82 16.86
CA ILE A 85 6.32 -1.53 16.48
C ILE A 85 6.30 -2.89 17.17
N ALA A 86 5.32 -3.13 18.03
CA ALA A 86 5.13 -4.40 18.73
C ALA A 86 4.17 -5.32 17.98
N ALA A 87 3.13 -4.75 17.38
CA ALA A 87 2.14 -5.49 16.61
C ALA A 87 1.57 -4.63 15.47
N ALA A 88 1.10 -5.30 14.43
CA ALA A 88 0.32 -4.68 13.38
C ALA A 88 -0.80 -5.63 12.95
N SER A 89 -1.96 -5.07 12.65
CA SER A 89 -3.13 -5.82 12.18
C SER A 89 -3.67 -5.15 10.92
N VAL A 90 -4.02 -5.98 9.95
CA VAL A 90 -4.58 -5.54 8.68
C VAL A 90 -5.88 -6.29 8.41
N ILE A 91 -6.91 -5.54 8.03
CA ILE A 91 -8.18 -6.08 7.52
C ILE A 91 -8.35 -5.59 6.09
N MET A 92 -8.70 -6.47 5.16
CA MET A 92 -8.81 -6.16 3.74
C MET A 92 -10.14 -6.64 3.18
N HIS A 93 -10.73 -5.80 2.34
CA HIS A 93 -11.86 -6.11 1.48
C HIS A 93 -11.43 -5.95 0.02
N SER A 94 -11.62 -7.00 -0.80
CA SER A 94 -11.09 -7.04 -2.17
C SER A 94 -12.00 -6.41 -3.22
N ALA A 95 -13.29 -6.23 -2.91
CA ALA A 95 -14.30 -5.81 -3.89
C ALA A 95 -15.16 -4.63 -3.39
N VAL A 96 -14.55 -3.55 -2.92
CA VAL A 96 -15.30 -2.36 -2.45
C VAL A 96 -15.81 -1.55 -3.65
N SER A 97 -17.10 -1.25 -3.68
CA SER A 97 -17.68 -0.39 -4.72
C SER A 97 -17.36 1.09 -4.45
N ALA A 98 -16.93 1.82 -5.47
CA ALA A 98 -16.67 3.26 -5.37
C ALA A 98 -17.95 4.11 -5.47
N ASP A 99 -18.91 3.67 -6.28
CA ASP A 99 -20.11 4.45 -6.65
C ASP A 99 -21.35 4.11 -5.81
N GLY A 100 -21.27 3.12 -4.93
CA GLY A 100 -22.44 2.67 -4.17
C GLY A 100 -22.16 1.63 -3.11
N THR A 101 -23.20 0.91 -2.72
CA THR A 101 -23.13 -0.12 -1.68
C THR A 101 -22.27 -1.29 -2.14
N THR A 102 -21.37 -1.73 -1.26
CA THR A 102 -20.60 -2.95 -1.49
C THR A 102 -21.49 -4.17 -1.31
N ALA A 103 -21.50 -5.08 -2.30
CA ALA A 103 -22.45 -6.19 -2.37
C ALA A 103 -22.31 -7.20 -1.21
N ASP A 104 -21.07 -7.59 -0.87
CA ASP A 104 -20.80 -8.47 0.27
C ASP A 104 -19.85 -7.79 1.26
N PRO A 105 -20.36 -6.99 2.21
CA PRO A 105 -19.51 -6.31 3.19
C PRO A 105 -18.80 -7.27 4.16
N THR A 106 -19.19 -8.55 4.18
CA THR A 106 -18.66 -9.55 5.12
C THR A 106 -17.47 -10.34 4.58
N ALA A 107 -17.16 -10.20 3.29
CA ALA A 107 -16.02 -10.83 2.61
C ALA A 107 -14.67 -10.20 3.02
N LEU A 108 -14.38 -10.22 4.33
CA LEU A 108 -13.19 -9.65 4.93
C LEU A 108 -12.11 -10.71 5.08
N SER A 109 -10.90 -10.35 4.67
CA SER A 109 -9.69 -11.06 5.01
C SER A 109 -8.91 -10.27 6.06
N ASN A 110 -8.21 -10.95 6.96
CA ASN A 110 -7.37 -10.27 7.93
C ASN A 110 -6.08 -11.05 8.16
N PHE A 111 -5.10 -10.35 8.70
CA PHE A 111 -3.95 -10.96 9.36
C PHE A 111 -3.43 -10.02 10.44
N SER A 112 -2.79 -10.60 11.43
CA SER A 112 -2.06 -9.86 12.45
C SER A 112 -0.64 -10.40 12.55
N VAL A 113 0.28 -9.54 12.93
CA VAL A 113 1.66 -9.88 13.19
C VAL A 113 2.09 -9.26 14.50
N VAL A 114 2.73 -10.05 15.35
CA VAL A 114 3.28 -9.62 16.63
C VAL A 114 4.75 -9.99 16.68
N ARG A 115 5.56 -9.19 17.37
CA ARG A 115 6.96 -9.54 17.62
C ARG A 115 7.19 -9.92 19.07
N LYS A 116 8.24 -10.71 19.30
CA LYS A 116 8.75 -10.94 20.64
C LYS A 116 9.28 -9.63 21.25
N LEU A 117 8.90 -9.37 22.49
CA LEU A 117 9.42 -8.30 23.35
C LEU A 117 10.42 -8.91 24.34
N ASP A 118 10.97 -8.09 25.24
CA ASP A 118 11.92 -8.56 26.26
C ASP A 118 11.30 -9.58 27.23
N LYS A 119 9.97 -9.64 27.30
CA LYS A 119 9.21 -10.59 28.11
C LYS A 119 9.03 -11.93 27.39
N ALA A 120 9.03 -13.01 28.16
CA ALA A 120 8.70 -14.34 27.64
C ALA A 120 7.26 -14.39 27.11
N TRP A 121 7.05 -15.18 26.07
CA TRP A 121 5.71 -15.50 25.60
C TRP A 121 4.97 -16.40 26.62
N PRO A 122 3.63 -16.36 26.66
CA PRO A 122 2.85 -17.40 27.33
C PRO A 122 3.24 -18.79 26.80
N TRP A 123 3.34 -19.77 27.70
CA TRP A 123 3.82 -21.13 27.39
C TRP A 123 2.93 -21.88 26.39
N ASP A 124 1.66 -21.51 26.30
CA ASP A 124 0.65 -22.11 25.45
C ASP A 124 0.40 -21.33 24.15
N LEU A 125 1.10 -20.23 23.90
CA LEU A 125 0.86 -19.34 22.76
C LEU A 125 0.80 -20.10 21.42
N ASP A 126 1.83 -20.91 21.12
CA ASP A 126 1.89 -21.66 19.86
C ASP A 126 0.76 -22.69 19.74
N ARG A 127 0.37 -23.30 20.87
CA ARG A 127 -0.74 -24.26 20.92
C ARG A 127 -2.07 -23.54 20.66
N THR A 128 -2.27 -22.39 21.27
CA THR A 128 -3.47 -21.56 21.13
C THR A 128 -3.61 -21.06 19.69
N ILE A 129 -2.54 -20.55 19.08
CA ILE A 129 -2.54 -20.09 17.67
C ILE A 129 -2.86 -21.25 16.72
N LYS A 130 -2.25 -22.42 16.91
CA LYS A 130 -2.52 -23.60 16.06
C LYS A 130 -3.94 -24.15 16.25
N SER A 131 -4.52 -23.98 17.43
CA SER A 131 -5.87 -24.47 17.73
C SER A 131 -6.97 -23.61 17.09
N ASP A 132 -6.80 -22.29 17.02
CA ASP A 132 -7.79 -21.39 16.42
C ASP A 132 -7.47 -21.11 14.95
N LYS A 133 -8.11 -21.87 14.06
CA LYS A 133 -7.96 -21.70 12.60
C LYS A 133 -8.43 -20.34 12.08
N ARG A 134 -9.21 -19.57 12.86
CA ARG A 134 -9.66 -18.22 12.47
C ARG A 134 -8.58 -17.18 12.77
N LEU A 135 -7.68 -17.46 13.70
CA LEU A 135 -6.63 -16.54 14.12
C LEU A 135 -5.47 -16.59 13.12
N LYS A 136 -5.44 -15.63 12.20
CA LYS A 136 -4.32 -15.43 11.26
C LYS A 136 -3.24 -14.57 11.91
N LEU A 137 -2.55 -15.12 12.91
CA LEU A 137 -1.51 -14.44 13.67
C LEU A 137 -0.12 -15.00 13.34
N GLU A 138 0.79 -14.12 12.92
CA GLU A 138 2.20 -14.44 12.74
C GLU A 138 3.02 -13.94 13.94
N VAL A 139 3.87 -14.81 14.50
CA VAL A 139 4.77 -14.45 15.61
C VAL A 139 6.20 -14.31 15.08
N CYS A 140 6.72 -13.09 15.16
CA CYS A 140 8.05 -12.74 14.67
C CYS A 140 9.08 -12.64 15.81
N PRO A 141 10.35 -13.04 15.60
CA PRO A 141 11.38 -12.97 16.64
C PRO A 141 11.91 -11.54 16.89
N SER A 142 11.71 -10.62 15.96
CA SER A 142 12.22 -9.24 16.04
C SER A 142 11.32 -8.26 15.28
N GLU A 143 11.48 -6.96 15.53
CA GLU A 143 10.79 -5.90 14.78
C GLU A 143 11.15 -5.93 13.29
N ARG A 144 12.42 -6.21 12.96
CA ARG A 144 12.84 -6.35 11.57
C ARG A 144 12.09 -7.48 10.86
N ALA A 145 11.89 -8.62 11.53
CA ALA A 145 11.12 -9.72 10.96
C ALA A 145 9.64 -9.35 10.77
N LEU A 146 9.04 -8.68 11.76
CA LEU A 146 7.67 -8.16 11.69
C LEU A 146 7.47 -7.21 10.51
N LEU A 147 8.38 -6.24 10.34
CA LEU A 147 8.31 -5.26 9.25
C LEU A 147 8.44 -5.92 7.88
N ASN A 148 9.37 -6.87 7.72
CA ASN A 148 9.51 -7.61 6.46
C ASN A 148 8.25 -8.41 6.13
N PHE A 149 7.66 -9.09 7.12
CA PHE A 149 6.43 -9.84 6.95
C PHE A 149 5.26 -8.92 6.57
N LEU A 150 5.08 -7.83 7.31
CA LEU A 150 4.01 -6.85 7.08
C LEU A 150 4.07 -6.29 5.65
N ILE A 151 5.25 -5.88 5.20
CA ILE A 151 5.44 -5.31 3.86
C ILE A 151 5.21 -6.36 2.77
N ALA A 152 5.71 -7.59 2.96
CA ALA A 152 5.47 -8.66 2.00
C ALA A 152 3.98 -8.96 1.86
N ARG A 153 3.24 -8.96 2.98
CA ARG A 153 1.79 -9.14 2.98
C ARG A 153 1.06 -7.96 2.35
N LEU A 154 1.42 -6.72 2.67
CA LEU A 154 0.85 -5.53 2.04
C LEU A 154 1.09 -5.51 0.53
N HIS A 155 2.28 -5.89 0.07
CA HIS A 155 2.59 -6.03 -1.35
C HIS A 155 1.72 -7.10 -2.03
N THR A 156 1.51 -8.24 -1.36
CA THR A 156 0.64 -9.31 -1.89
C THR A 156 -0.84 -8.89 -1.91
N LEU A 157 -1.27 -8.11 -0.92
CA LEU A 157 -2.61 -7.54 -0.88
C LEU A 157 -2.84 -6.52 -1.99
N ASP A 158 -1.80 -5.79 -2.41
CA ASP A 158 -1.84 -4.76 -3.47
C ASP A 158 -3.09 -3.87 -3.36
N ALA A 159 -3.28 -3.28 -2.17
CA ALA A 159 -4.43 -2.43 -1.87
C ALA A 159 -4.37 -1.11 -2.65
N ASP A 160 -5.49 -0.71 -3.22
CA ASP A 160 -5.67 0.59 -3.88
C ASP A 160 -5.81 1.71 -2.86
N VAL A 161 -6.42 1.41 -1.70
CA VAL A 161 -6.68 2.36 -0.64
C VAL A 161 -6.24 1.79 0.70
N LEU A 162 -5.44 2.58 1.43
CA LEU A 162 -5.08 2.31 2.83
C LEU A 162 -5.92 3.18 3.75
N VAL A 163 -6.60 2.54 4.70
CA VAL A 163 -7.49 3.17 5.69
C VAL A 163 -6.93 2.94 7.09
N GLY A 164 -7.18 3.87 8.00
CA GLY A 164 -6.69 3.77 9.37
C GLY A 164 -6.83 5.10 10.10
N HIS A 165 -6.63 5.05 11.41
CA HIS A 165 -6.73 6.22 12.25
C HIS A 165 -5.40 6.97 12.30
N ASN A 166 -5.41 8.27 12.03
CA ASN A 166 -4.24 9.14 12.07
C ASN A 166 -3.04 8.63 11.23
N ILE A 167 -3.31 8.13 10.01
CA ILE A 167 -2.28 7.52 9.17
C ILE A 167 -1.16 8.51 8.82
N ALA A 168 -1.54 9.68 8.30
CA ALA A 168 -0.57 10.64 7.77
C ALA A 168 0.37 11.17 8.86
N SER A 169 -0.16 11.54 10.02
CA SER A 169 0.62 12.17 11.08
C SER A 169 1.29 11.17 12.02
N HIS A 170 0.85 9.91 12.06
CA HIS A 170 1.39 8.92 13.00
C HIS A 170 1.78 7.60 12.33
N ALA A 171 0.80 6.81 11.86
CA ALA A 171 1.07 5.40 11.53
C ALA A 171 2.09 5.25 10.38
N MET A 172 1.94 6.02 9.30
CA MET A 172 2.83 5.92 8.14
C MET A 172 4.21 6.50 8.44
N ALA A 173 4.28 7.67 9.09
CA ALA A 173 5.54 8.30 9.46
C ALA A 173 6.37 7.39 10.39
N LEU A 174 5.73 6.81 11.41
CA LEU A 174 6.37 5.86 12.31
C LEU A 174 6.82 4.61 11.56
N LEU A 175 5.94 4.03 10.72
CA LEU A 175 6.26 2.83 9.97
C LEU A 175 7.51 3.03 9.10
N LEU A 176 7.58 4.13 8.36
CA LEU A 176 8.74 4.49 7.55
C LEU A 176 9.99 4.71 8.42
N GLN A 177 9.89 5.46 9.51
CA GLN A 177 11.01 5.68 10.43
C GLN A 177 11.58 4.34 10.95
N ARG A 178 10.71 3.41 11.36
CA ARG A 178 11.12 2.08 11.85
C ARG A 178 11.69 1.20 10.74
N MET A 179 11.14 1.25 9.53
CA MET A 179 11.74 0.56 8.38
C MET A 179 13.17 1.04 8.09
N SER A 180 13.40 2.35 8.17
CA SER A 180 14.74 2.93 8.02
C SER A 180 15.68 2.46 9.15
N ALA A 181 15.25 2.59 10.41
CA ALA A 181 16.04 2.16 11.57
C ALA A 181 16.38 0.66 11.53
N CYS A 182 15.43 -0.19 11.12
CA CYS A 182 15.62 -1.63 10.98
C CYS A 182 16.28 -2.05 9.65
N LYS A 183 16.66 -1.09 8.78
CA LYS A 183 17.32 -1.31 7.47
C LYS A 183 16.56 -2.29 6.57
N ILE A 184 15.27 -2.04 6.38
CA ILE A 184 14.41 -2.87 5.52
C ILE A 184 14.70 -2.56 4.04
N GLN A 185 15.14 -3.56 3.28
CA GLN A 185 15.59 -3.38 1.89
C GLN A 185 14.47 -2.98 0.92
N HIS A 186 13.30 -3.63 1.04
CA HIS A 186 12.18 -3.40 0.13
C HIS A 186 11.09 -2.51 0.74
N TRP A 187 11.48 -1.48 1.48
CA TRP A 187 10.56 -0.57 2.16
C TRP A 187 9.55 0.07 1.18
N SER A 188 9.96 0.34 -0.07
CA SER A 188 9.12 0.99 -1.08
C SER A 188 7.91 0.16 -1.52
N LYS A 189 7.84 -1.13 -1.14
CA LYS A 189 6.64 -1.98 -1.28
C LYS A 189 5.47 -1.53 -0.40
N VAL A 190 5.69 -0.59 0.53
CA VAL A 190 4.61 0.12 1.23
C VAL A 190 3.77 0.96 0.26
N GLY A 191 4.36 1.39 -0.86
CA GLY A 191 3.67 2.02 -1.98
C GLY A 191 3.78 1.18 -3.24
N ARG A 192 3.37 1.77 -4.37
CA ARG A 192 3.38 1.11 -5.68
C ARG A 192 4.57 1.45 -6.56
N MET A 193 5.37 2.45 -6.21
CA MET A 193 6.55 2.84 -7.00
C MET A 193 7.83 2.27 -6.38
N ARG A 194 8.72 1.73 -7.21
CA ARG A 194 10.04 1.27 -6.75
C ARG A 194 10.94 2.46 -6.49
N VAL A 195 11.29 2.66 -5.23
CA VAL A 195 12.24 3.67 -4.79
C VAL A 195 13.45 2.97 -4.17
N LYS A 196 14.65 3.36 -4.61
CA LYS A 196 15.92 2.79 -4.14
C LYS A 196 16.39 3.39 -2.81
N ASN A 197 16.21 4.71 -2.66
CA ASN A 197 16.72 5.46 -1.52
C ASN A 197 15.56 5.94 -0.65
N MET A 198 15.72 5.78 0.65
CA MET A 198 14.79 6.28 1.65
C MET A 198 15.23 7.65 2.15
#